data_AF-A0A5C5ZYC1-F1
#
_entry.id   AF-A0A5C5ZYC1-F1
#
_cell.length_a   1.000
_cell.length_b   1.000
_cell.length_c   1.000
_cell.angle_alpha   90.00
_cell.angle_beta   90.00
_cell.angle_gamma   90.00
#
_symmetry.space_group_name_H-M   'P 1'
#
loop_
_entity.id
_entity.type
_entity.pdbx_description
1 polymer ?
#
loop_
_entity_poly.entity_id
_entity_poly.type
_entity_poly.pdbx_seq_one_letter_code
_entity_poly.pdbx_strand_id
1 'polypeptide(L)'
;MTDRFTPQPTNPFATSRTSPGVVPYRFAPGRRGGNPQAANMHLETLLAALKECRRGLIVGPHGTGKTTLVHSLLPKLQRAYPMVSFNHLSSDPSDGWFKRFIARLKHYRKIRGEMLRLPGDGLLVVDGWEQLSRYSRYRLARSAFLRNINLLATAHRRITGWTVVAETSTSPEMIQSLAGDLLAETPHEIKKLVADQIKSRRVSERTNVRELWFDMYDVVAKAQTESRRDKSFGEL
;
A
#
# COMPACT_ATOMS: atom_id res chain seq x y z
N MET A 1 -2.89 -31.70 34.26
CA MET A 1 -2.34 -31.76 32.88
C MET A 1 -2.81 -30.51 32.16
N THR A 2 -1.94 -29.52 32.04
CA THR A 2 -2.22 -28.24 31.37
C THR A 2 -2.12 -28.45 29.87
N ASP A 3 -3.27 -28.41 29.21
CA ASP A 3 -3.42 -28.40 27.77
C ASP A 3 -2.64 -27.20 27.20
N ARG A 4 -1.46 -27.47 26.65
CA ARG A 4 -0.66 -26.46 25.98
C ARG A 4 -1.37 -26.15 24.67
N PHE A 5 -2.25 -25.14 24.68
CA PHE A 5 -2.63 -24.41 23.48
C PHE A 5 -1.33 -23.88 22.83
N THR A 6 -0.68 -24.69 21.99
CA THR A 6 0.32 -24.18 21.07
C THR A 6 -0.42 -23.24 20.12
N PRO A 7 -0.16 -21.93 20.15
CA PRO A 7 -0.83 -21.00 19.26
C PRO A 7 -0.55 -21.45 17.83
N GLN A 8 -1.62 -21.66 17.07
CA GLN A 8 -1.52 -22.07 15.68
C GLN A 8 -0.73 -21.01 14.90
N PRO A 9 0.23 -21.41 14.06
CA PRO A 9 0.99 -20.45 13.26
C PRO A 9 0.02 -19.68 12.37
N THR A 10 -0.11 -18.38 12.65
CA THR A 10 -1.00 -17.48 11.91
C THR A 10 -0.52 -17.39 10.46
N ASN A 11 -1.46 -17.51 9.51
CA ASN A 11 -1.16 -17.47 8.09
C ASN A 11 -0.28 -16.23 7.75
N PRO A 12 0.90 -16.43 7.14
CA PRO A 12 1.85 -15.34 6.88
C PRO A 12 1.30 -14.28 5.92
N PHE A 13 0.30 -14.62 5.10
CA PHE A 13 -0.34 -13.72 4.15
C PHE A 13 -1.64 -13.09 4.67
N ALA A 14 -1.99 -13.29 5.94
CA ALA A 14 -3.16 -12.67 6.55
C ALA A 14 -3.12 -11.14 6.39
N THR A 15 -4.28 -10.50 6.26
CA THR A 15 -4.40 -9.04 6.09
C THR A 15 -3.74 -8.25 7.22
N SER A 16 -3.74 -8.79 8.44
CA SER A 16 -3.02 -8.22 9.59
C SER A 16 -1.50 -8.15 9.38
N ARG A 17 -0.93 -9.01 8.52
CA ARG A 17 0.51 -9.08 8.21
C ARG A 17 0.88 -8.40 6.89
N THR A 18 -0.07 -8.24 5.97
CA THR A 18 0.16 -7.69 4.62
C THR A 18 -0.43 -6.29 4.41
N SER A 19 -1.08 -5.72 5.42
CA SER A 19 -1.68 -4.38 5.35
C SER A 19 -0.64 -3.26 5.20
N PRO A 20 -1.02 -2.12 4.58
CA PRO A 20 -0.13 -0.97 4.50
C PRO A 20 0.32 -0.48 5.88
N GLY A 21 1.62 -0.21 6.02
CA GLY A 21 2.23 0.20 7.29
C GLY A 21 2.80 -0.95 8.12
N VAL A 22 2.37 -2.20 7.87
CA VAL A 22 2.99 -3.39 8.48
C VAL A 22 4.18 -3.87 7.65
N VAL A 23 3.99 -3.99 6.34
CA VAL A 23 5.07 -4.32 5.41
C VAL A 23 5.75 -3.02 4.95
N PRO A 24 7.07 -2.85 5.14
CA PRO A 24 7.78 -1.67 4.66
C PRO A 24 7.78 -1.62 3.12
N TYR A 25 7.74 -0.41 2.54
CA TYR A 25 7.87 -0.29 1.09
C TYR A 25 9.26 -0.74 0.63
N ARG A 26 9.31 -1.62 -0.36
CA ARG A 26 10.55 -2.08 -0.99
C ARG A 26 10.79 -1.26 -2.25
N PHE A 27 11.88 -0.52 -2.25
CA PHE A 27 12.37 0.12 -3.48
C PHE A 27 12.97 -0.96 -4.38
N ALA A 28 12.71 -0.87 -5.69
CA ALA A 28 13.19 -1.86 -6.66
C ALA A 28 14.71 -2.12 -6.49
N PRO A 29 15.16 -3.37 -6.66
CA PRO A 29 16.55 -3.71 -6.41
C PRO A 29 17.49 -3.06 -7.44
N GLY A 30 18.22 -2.03 -7.00
CA GLY A 30 19.68 -2.01 -7.17
C GLY A 30 20.33 -2.73 -5.97
N ARG A 31 21.66 -2.91 -5.93
CA ARG A 31 22.43 -3.56 -4.82
C ARG A 31 22.15 -3.05 -3.39
N ARG A 32 21.20 -2.14 -3.19
CA ARG A 32 20.84 -1.44 -1.96
C ARG A 32 19.34 -1.55 -1.57
N GLY A 33 18.47 -2.19 -2.37
CA GLY A 33 17.00 -2.18 -2.15
C GLY A 33 16.49 -2.86 -0.87
N GLY A 34 17.29 -3.73 -0.25
CA GLY A 34 16.98 -4.37 1.03
C GLY A 34 17.53 -3.66 2.27
N ASN A 35 18.40 -2.66 2.09
CA ASN A 35 19.13 -2.01 3.17
C ASN A 35 18.28 -0.85 3.78
N PRO A 36 18.05 -0.81 5.11
CA PRO A 36 17.27 0.23 5.77
C PRO A 36 17.81 1.66 5.54
N GLN A 37 19.13 1.86 5.54
CA GLN A 37 19.76 3.14 5.26
C GLN A 37 19.48 3.61 3.83
N ALA A 38 19.56 2.69 2.85
CA ALA A 38 19.26 3.01 1.46
C ALA A 38 17.77 3.35 1.24
N ALA A 39 16.86 2.61 1.89
CA ALA A 39 15.44 2.95 1.87
C ALA A 39 15.19 4.34 2.47
N ASN A 40 15.86 4.66 3.57
CA ASN A 40 15.78 5.98 4.19
C ASN A 40 16.26 7.09 3.24
N MET A 41 17.38 6.90 2.54
CA MET A 41 17.91 7.85 1.56
C MET A 41 16.96 8.09 0.38
N HIS A 42 16.29 7.05 -0.12
CA HIS A 42 15.27 7.21 -1.16
C HIS A 42 14.08 8.01 -0.64
N LEU A 43 13.60 7.73 0.58
CA LEU A 43 12.52 8.49 1.19
C LEU A 43 12.88 9.98 1.39
N GLU A 44 14.13 10.29 1.76
CA GLU A 44 14.62 11.68 1.82
C GLU A 44 14.65 12.34 0.45
N THR A 45 15.06 11.61 -0.59
CA THR A 45 15.04 12.11 -1.98
C THR A 45 13.62 12.44 -2.44
N LEU A 46 12.66 11.58 -2.11
CA LEU A 46 11.24 11.82 -2.39
C LEU A 46 10.69 13.03 -1.62
N LEU A 47 11.08 13.17 -0.35
CA LEU A 47 10.70 14.33 0.46
C LEU A 47 11.27 15.63 -0.14
N ALA A 48 12.52 15.63 -0.58
CA ALA A 48 13.13 16.79 -1.25
C ALA A 48 12.36 17.15 -2.51
N ALA A 49 12.07 16.18 -3.39
CA ALA A 49 11.26 16.41 -4.59
C ALA A 49 9.84 16.95 -4.27
N LEU A 50 9.26 16.54 -3.13
CA LEU A 50 7.98 17.07 -2.67
C LEU A 50 8.07 18.51 -2.15
N LYS A 51 9.19 18.93 -1.58
CA LYS A 51 9.39 20.33 -1.17
C LYS A 51 9.53 21.27 -2.36
N GLU A 52 10.09 20.77 -3.47
CA GLU A 52 10.24 21.53 -4.72
C GLU A 52 8.92 21.68 -5.52
N CYS A 53 7.83 21.03 -5.11
CA CYS A 53 6.56 21.13 -5.84
C CYS A 53 5.34 21.27 -4.93
N ARG A 54 4.37 22.07 -5.38
CA ARG A 54 3.08 22.21 -4.65
C ARG A 54 2.10 21.07 -4.88
N ARG A 55 2.32 20.26 -5.93
CA ARG A 55 1.43 19.18 -6.37
C ARG A 55 2.25 17.96 -6.76
N GLY A 56 2.55 17.13 -5.78
CA GLY A 56 3.26 15.87 -5.95
C GLY A 56 2.33 14.70 -6.22
N LEU A 57 2.77 13.78 -7.06
CA LEU A 57 2.01 12.60 -7.47
C LEU A 57 2.86 11.34 -7.38
N ILE A 58 2.35 10.33 -6.67
CA ILE A 58 2.87 8.96 -6.70
C ILE A 58 2.00 8.16 -7.67
N VAL A 59 2.58 7.69 -8.77
CA VAL A 59 1.87 6.99 -9.83
C VAL A 59 2.15 5.49 -9.76
N GLY A 60 1.19 4.68 -10.18
CA GLY A 60 1.45 3.28 -10.50
C GLY A 60 0.19 2.41 -10.54
N PRO A 61 0.28 1.21 -11.14
CA PRO A 61 -0.82 0.25 -11.25
C PRO A 61 -1.46 -0.12 -9.90
N HIS A 62 -2.60 -0.80 -9.93
CA HIS A 62 -3.23 -1.30 -8.70
C HIS A 62 -2.30 -2.31 -8.01
N GLY A 63 -2.25 -2.27 -6.68
CA GLY A 63 -1.50 -3.26 -5.90
C GLY A 63 0.02 -3.15 -5.93
N THR A 64 0.62 -2.11 -6.52
CA THR A 64 2.09 -1.92 -6.59
C THR A 64 2.70 -1.24 -5.36
N GLY A 65 1.92 -1.01 -4.30
CA GLY A 65 2.43 -0.47 -3.03
C GLY A 65 2.42 1.06 -2.89
N LYS A 66 1.66 1.82 -3.69
CA LYS A 66 1.51 3.29 -3.51
C LYS A 66 1.13 3.69 -2.09
N THR A 67 0.08 3.07 -1.54
CA THR A 67 -0.34 3.30 -0.15
C THR A 67 0.79 2.96 0.82
N THR A 68 1.47 1.84 0.61
CA THR A 68 2.62 1.42 1.43
C THR A 68 3.78 2.43 1.38
N LEU A 69 4.07 3.01 0.22
CA LEU A 69 5.07 4.07 0.05
C LEU A 69 4.64 5.33 0.81
N VAL A 70 3.38 5.75 0.71
CA VAL A 70 2.87 6.91 1.46
C VAL A 70 2.96 6.69 2.97
N HIS A 71 2.58 5.51 3.46
CA HIS A 71 2.72 5.17 4.88
C HIS A 71 4.19 5.19 5.34
N SER A 72 5.12 4.72 4.50
CA SER A 72 6.56 4.76 4.78
C SER A 72 7.10 6.20 4.81
N LEU A 73 6.51 7.11 4.03
CA LEU A 73 6.89 8.51 3.95
C LEU A 73 6.25 9.37 5.05
N LEU A 74 5.09 8.96 5.59
CA LEU A 74 4.27 9.76 6.51
C LEU A 74 5.04 10.29 7.73
N PRO A 75 5.89 9.51 8.44
CA PRO A 75 6.66 10.04 9.56
C PRO A 75 7.62 11.18 9.17
N LYS A 76 8.14 11.15 7.94
CA LYS A 76 9.01 12.22 7.42
C LYS A 76 8.20 13.45 7.04
N LEU A 77 7.04 13.26 6.40
CA LEU A 77 6.12 14.36 6.07
C LEU A 77 5.68 15.10 7.32
N GLN A 78 5.32 14.38 8.38
CA GLN A 78 4.87 14.97 9.65
C GLN A 78 5.94 15.80 10.35
N ARG A 79 7.23 15.53 10.11
CA ARG A 79 8.35 16.34 10.61
C ARG A 79 8.67 17.53 9.70
N ALA A 80 8.40 17.39 8.40
CA ALA A 80 8.81 18.35 7.38
C ALA A 80 7.78 19.45 7.11
N TYR A 81 6.50 19.19 7.41
CA TYR A 81 5.41 20.14 7.19
C TYR A 81 4.75 20.53 8.52
N PRO A 82 4.25 21.77 8.67
CA PRO A 82 3.62 22.23 9.91
C PRO A 82 2.42 21.39 10.35
N MET A 83 1.65 20.90 9.37
CA MET A 83 0.58 19.95 9.60
C MET A 83 0.39 19.08 8.36
N VAL A 84 0.11 17.80 8.57
CA VAL A 84 -0.17 16.81 7.52
C VAL A 84 -1.53 16.19 7.77
N SER A 85 -2.43 16.25 6.79
CA SER A 85 -3.69 15.50 6.81
C SER A 85 -3.64 14.38 5.79
N PHE A 86 -3.73 13.14 6.26
CA PHE A 86 -3.74 11.93 5.42
C PHE A 86 -5.15 11.39 5.24
N ASN A 87 -5.58 11.25 3.98
CA ASN A 87 -6.90 10.78 3.62
C ASN A 87 -6.80 9.60 2.65
N HIS A 88 -7.06 8.40 3.17
CA HIS A 88 -7.24 7.21 2.34
C HIS A 88 -8.67 7.16 1.78
N LEU A 89 -8.77 7.01 0.46
CA LEU A 89 -10.01 6.79 -0.25
C LEU A 89 -10.07 5.33 -0.67
N SER A 90 -11.13 4.65 -0.25
CA SER A 90 -11.49 3.31 -0.69
C SER A 90 -12.94 3.34 -1.12
N SER A 91 -13.22 2.89 -2.34
CA SER A 91 -14.57 2.68 -2.84
C SER A 91 -14.69 1.20 -3.17
N ASP A 92 -15.75 0.55 -2.72
CA ASP A 92 -16.02 -0.83 -3.09
C ASP A 92 -16.46 -0.88 -4.56
N PRO A 93 -15.79 -1.64 -5.44
CA PRO A 93 -16.19 -1.79 -6.84
C PRO A 93 -17.61 -2.36 -7.01
N SER A 94 -18.09 -3.15 -6.04
CA SER A 94 -19.41 -3.78 -6.05
C SER A 94 -20.56 -2.81 -5.77
N ASP A 95 -20.25 -1.56 -5.37
CA ASP A 95 -21.29 -0.57 -5.07
C ASP A 95 -22.04 -0.12 -6.33
N GLY A 96 -23.37 -0.08 -6.22
CA GLY A 96 -24.24 0.52 -7.23
C GLY A 96 -23.91 1.99 -7.49
N TRP A 97 -24.30 2.49 -8.68
CA TRP A 97 -23.91 3.82 -9.15
C TRP A 97 -24.32 4.98 -8.20
N PHE A 98 -25.51 4.89 -7.57
CA PHE A 98 -25.96 5.85 -6.55
C PHE A 98 -25.06 5.84 -5.31
N LYS A 99 -24.71 4.67 -4.78
CA LYS A 99 -23.80 4.55 -3.63
C LYS A 99 -22.43 5.13 -3.95
N ARG A 100 -21.89 4.85 -5.14
CA ARG A 100 -20.62 5.45 -5.62
C ARG A 100 -20.70 6.97 -5.72
N PHE A 101 -21.83 7.52 -6.17
CA PHE A 101 -22.02 8.97 -6.23
C PHE A 101 -22.04 9.60 -4.82
N ILE A 102 -22.79 9.01 -3.89
CA ILE A 102 -22.85 9.45 -2.49
C ILE A 102 -21.46 9.35 -1.83
N ALA A 103 -20.75 8.24 -2.04
CA ALA A 103 -19.38 8.05 -1.55
C ALA A 103 -18.44 9.16 -2.07
N ARG A 104 -18.48 9.49 -3.36
CA ARG A 104 -17.69 10.58 -3.96
C ARG A 104 -17.97 11.94 -3.32
N LEU A 105 -19.23 12.25 -3.07
CA LEU A 105 -19.63 13.48 -2.37
C LEU A 105 -19.11 13.49 -0.93
N LYS A 106 -19.23 12.37 -0.22
CA LYS A 106 -18.73 12.20 1.15
C LYS A 106 -17.21 12.36 1.21
N HIS A 107 -16.47 11.72 0.30
CA HIS A 107 -15.01 11.88 0.17
C HIS A 107 -14.62 13.33 -0.06
N TYR A 108 -15.28 14.02 -1.00
CA TYR A 108 -15.01 15.44 -1.24
C TYR A 108 -15.27 16.30 0.00
N ARG A 109 -16.40 16.11 0.70
CA ARG A 109 -16.72 16.89 1.90
C ARG A 109 -15.71 16.64 3.02
N LYS A 110 -15.32 15.38 3.24
CA LYS A 110 -14.28 15.00 4.22
C LYS A 110 -12.96 15.69 3.92
N ILE A 111 -12.42 15.49 2.71
CA ILE A 111 -11.12 16.05 2.30
C ILE A 111 -11.16 17.57 2.35
N ARG A 112 -12.26 18.20 1.90
CA ARG A 112 -12.41 19.66 1.97
C ARG A 112 -12.41 20.14 3.41
N GLY A 113 -13.11 19.46 4.33
CA GLY A 113 -13.13 19.82 5.74
C GLY A 113 -11.72 19.76 6.36
N GLU A 114 -10.99 18.68 6.10
CA GLU A 114 -9.59 18.52 6.52
C GLU A 114 -8.68 19.60 5.93
N MET A 115 -8.80 19.87 4.63
CA MET A 115 -8.03 20.92 3.96
C MET A 115 -8.30 22.29 4.55
N LEU A 116 -9.55 22.59 4.94
CA LEU A 116 -9.90 23.88 5.56
C LEU A 116 -9.22 24.09 6.92
N ARG A 117 -8.93 23.00 7.64
CA ARG A 117 -8.20 23.02 8.92
C ARG A 117 -6.69 23.17 8.74
N LEU A 118 -6.14 22.87 7.56
CA LEU A 118 -4.71 23.03 7.29
C LEU A 118 -4.30 24.52 7.27
N PRO A 119 -3.17 24.88 7.92
CA PRO A 119 -2.56 26.19 7.76
C PRO A 119 -1.99 26.35 6.35
N GLY A 120 -1.57 27.58 6.02
CA GLY A 120 -0.67 27.81 4.89
C GLY A 120 0.58 26.94 5.01
N ASP A 121 1.09 26.46 3.88
CA ASP A 121 2.20 25.52 3.74
C ASP A 121 1.97 24.12 4.35
N GLY A 122 0.78 23.83 4.90
CA GLY A 122 0.39 22.48 5.29
C GLY A 122 0.34 21.51 4.10
N LEU A 123 0.37 20.21 4.39
CA LEU A 123 0.33 19.15 3.38
C LEU A 123 -0.97 18.35 3.49
N LEU A 124 -1.70 18.27 2.38
CA LEU A 124 -2.83 17.37 2.22
C LEU A 124 -2.40 16.15 1.39
N VAL A 125 -2.45 14.98 2.01
CA VAL A 125 -2.14 13.70 1.37
C VAL A 125 -3.45 12.97 1.06
N VAL A 126 -3.66 12.61 -0.21
CA VAL A 126 -4.85 11.90 -0.67
C VAL A 126 -4.45 10.62 -1.39
N ASP A 127 -4.70 9.48 -0.75
CA ASP A 127 -4.46 8.17 -1.34
C ASP A 127 -5.73 7.69 -2.07
N GLY A 128 -5.63 7.47 -3.39
CA GLY A 128 -6.76 7.11 -4.25
C GLY A 128 -7.43 8.32 -4.91
N TRP A 129 -6.65 9.28 -5.42
CA TRP A 129 -7.17 10.53 -6.02
C TRP A 129 -8.16 10.28 -7.16
N GLU A 130 -8.02 9.17 -7.88
CA GLU A 130 -8.96 8.73 -8.91
C GLU A 130 -10.38 8.47 -8.41
N GLN A 131 -10.57 8.26 -7.12
CA GLN A 131 -11.90 8.00 -6.57
C GLN A 131 -12.76 9.27 -6.52
N LEU A 132 -12.14 10.45 -6.53
CA LEU A 132 -12.85 11.72 -6.61
C LEU A 132 -13.39 11.98 -8.03
N SER A 133 -14.52 12.69 -8.12
CA SER A 133 -15.02 13.19 -9.41
C SER A 133 -14.06 14.23 -10.00
N ARG A 134 -14.05 14.40 -11.33
CA ARG A 134 -13.20 15.39 -12.01
C ARG A 134 -13.40 16.81 -11.45
N TYR A 135 -14.66 17.17 -11.18
CA TYR A 135 -15.02 18.44 -10.57
C TYR A 135 -14.48 18.58 -9.14
N SER A 136 -14.61 17.55 -8.31
CA SER A 136 -14.07 17.55 -6.94
C SER A 136 -12.54 17.69 -6.94
N ARG A 137 -11.84 16.99 -7.84
CA ARG A 137 -10.38 17.10 -8.00
C ARG A 137 -9.96 18.53 -8.36
N TYR A 138 -10.61 19.12 -9.37
CA TYR A 138 -10.33 20.49 -9.79
C TYR A 138 -10.54 21.49 -8.65
N ARG A 139 -11.68 21.39 -7.94
CA ARG A 139 -11.99 22.28 -6.81
C ARG A 139 -11.00 22.15 -5.67
N LEU A 140 -10.62 20.93 -5.29
CA LEU A 140 -9.62 20.69 -4.26
C LEU A 140 -8.25 21.24 -4.68
N ALA A 141 -7.81 20.95 -5.91
CA ALA A 141 -6.52 21.44 -6.43
C ALA A 141 -6.45 22.98 -6.52
N ARG A 142 -7.54 23.62 -6.93
CA ARG A 142 -7.65 25.09 -6.97
C ARG A 142 -7.71 25.67 -5.56
N SER A 143 -8.51 25.11 -4.67
CA SER A 143 -8.64 25.60 -3.30
C SER A 143 -7.35 25.44 -2.50
N ALA A 144 -6.60 24.34 -2.70
CA ALA A 144 -5.31 24.15 -2.08
C ALA A 144 -4.31 25.21 -2.56
N PHE A 145 -4.25 25.45 -3.88
CA PHE A 145 -3.40 26.48 -4.47
C PHE A 145 -3.69 27.88 -3.89
N LEU A 146 -4.96 28.28 -3.86
CA LEU A 146 -5.38 29.59 -3.33
C LEU A 146 -5.10 29.77 -1.83
N ARG A 147 -4.99 28.68 -1.07
CA ARG A 147 -4.71 28.69 0.38
C ARG A 147 -3.25 28.37 0.71
N ASN A 148 -2.38 28.33 -0.29
CA ASN A 148 -0.97 27.98 -0.11
C ASN A 148 -0.76 26.57 0.50
N ILE A 149 -1.63 25.61 0.21
CA ILE A 149 -1.54 24.23 0.73
C ILE A 149 -0.86 23.33 -0.31
N ASN A 150 0.06 22.50 0.15
CA ASN A 150 0.75 21.49 -0.65
C ASN A 150 -0.13 20.24 -0.80
N LEU A 151 -0.08 19.61 -1.97
CA LEU A 151 -0.82 18.38 -2.27
C LEU A 151 0.15 17.24 -2.58
N LEU A 152 -0.09 16.09 -1.96
CA LEU A 152 0.46 14.80 -2.37
C LEU A 152 -0.69 13.85 -2.67
N ALA A 153 -0.71 13.27 -3.87
CA ALA A 153 -1.74 12.30 -4.25
C ALA A 153 -1.13 10.98 -4.70
N THR A 154 -1.90 9.90 -4.59
CA THR A 154 -1.64 8.66 -5.32
C THR A 154 -2.65 8.49 -6.46
N ALA A 155 -2.21 7.97 -7.60
CA ALA A 155 -3.09 7.68 -8.73
C ALA A 155 -2.56 6.54 -9.63
N HIS A 156 -3.43 6.00 -10.48
CA HIS A 156 -3.02 4.99 -11.48
C HIS A 156 -2.34 5.56 -12.72
N ARG A 157 -2.60 6.82 -13.03
CA ARG A 157 -2.10 7.50 -14.22
C ARG A 157 -1.59 8.88 -13.84
N ARG A 158 -0.68 9.39 -14.66
CA ARG A 158 -0.21 10.78 -14.57
C ARG A 158 -1.38 11.75 -14.66
N ILE A 159 -1.27 12.87 -13.95
CA ILE A 159 -2.27 13.94 -13.93
C ILE A 159 -1.60 15.20 -14.44
N THR A 160 -2.20 15.84 -15.44
CA THR A 160 -1.67 17.08 -16.01
C THR A 160 -1.54 18.17 -14.95
N GLY A 161 -0.39 18.85 -14.91
CA GLY A 161 -0.09 19.90 -13.93
C GLY A 161 0.27 19.38 -12.54
N TRP A 162 0.60 18.09 -12.41
CA TRP A 162 1.18 17.48 -11.22
C TRP A 162 2.57 16.94 -11.53
N THR A 163 3.47 17.11 -10.57
CA THR A 163 4.83 16.58 -10.63
C THR A 163 4.82 15.14 -10.16
N VAL A 164 5.27 14.21 -11.01
CA VAL A 164 5.44 12.80 -10.60
C VAL A 164 6.67 12.72 -9.73
N VAL A 165 6.49 12.47 -8.43
CA VAL A 165 7.59 12.36 -7.46
C VAL A 165 8.08 10.92 -7.33
N ALA A 166 7.21 9.94 -7.59
CA ALA A 166 7.57 8.53 -7.61
C ALA A 166 6.66 7.75 -8.55
N GLU A 167 7.21 6.70 -9.16
CA GLU A 167 6.47 5.67 -9.87
C GLU A 167 6.68 4.33 -9.18
N THR A 168 5.59 3.65 -8.89
CA THR A 168 5.60 2.34 -8.24
C THR A 168 5.43 1.25 -9.29
N SER A 169 6.31 0.27 -9.27
CA SER A 169 6.27 -0.93 -10.09
C SER A 169 6.60 -2.15 -9.24
N THR A 170 6.33 -3.33 -9.79
CA THR A 170 6.64 -4.61 -9.13
C THR A 170 7.68 -5.37 -9.94
N SER A 171 8.48 -6.20 -9.28
CA SER A 171 9.42 -7.09 -9.97
C SER A 171 9.39 -8.48 -9.32
N PRO A 172 9.77 -9.53 -10.07
CA PRO A 172 9.86 -10.88 -9.50
C PRO A 172 10.75 -10.94 -8.26
N GLU A 173 11.89 -10.26 -8.28
CA GLU A 173 12.86 -10.24 -7.18
C GLU A 173 12.28 -9.54 -5.94
N MET A 174 11.57 -8.43 -6.15
CA MET A 174 10.87 -7.73 -5.07
C MET A 174 9.81 -8.63 -4.42
N ILE A 175 8.99 -9.30 -5.22
CA ILE A 175 7.94 -10.21 -4.73
C ILE A 175 8.55 -11.38 -3.95
N GLN A 176 9.62 -11.98 -4.47
CA GLN A 176 10.32 -13.08 -3.80
C GLN A 176 10.93 -12.61 -2.47
N SER A 177 11.55 -11.43 -2.44
CA SER A 177 12.08 -10.85 -1.20
C SER A 177 10.98 -10.60 -0.17
N LEU A 178 9.84 -10.02 -0.58
CA LEU A 178 8.71 -9.77 0.30
C LEU A 178 8.11 -11.07 0.84
N ALA A 179 7.96 -12.09 -0.01
CA ALA A 179 7.50 -13.40 0.41
C ALA A 179 8.48 -14.03 1.41
N GLY A 180 9.79 -13.89 1.19
CA GLY A 180 10.83 -14.34 2.12
C GLY A 180 10.67 -13.74 3.51
N ASP A 181 10.43 -12.42 3.60
CA ASP A 181 10.19 -11.74 4.87
C ASP A 181 8.91 -12.24 5.57
N LEU A 182 7.80 -12.35 4.83
CA LEU A 182 6.53 -12.84 5.37
C LEU A 182 6.62 -14.28 5.88
N LEU A 183 7.44 -15.09 5.21
CA LEU A 183 7.63 -16.50 5.50
C LEU A 183 8.74 -16.78 6.51
N ALA A 184 9.50 -15.80 7.00
CA ALA A 184 10.71 -16.01 7.82
C ALA A 184 10.51 -17.04 8.96
N GLU A 185 9.40 -16.91 9.69
CA GLU A 185 9.05 -17.76 10.85
C GLU A 185 8.14 -18.95 10.50
N THR A 186 8.00 -19.28 9.22
CA THR A 186 7.10 -20.34 8.73
C THR A 186 7.85 -21.65 8.51
N PRO A 187 7.22 -22.84 8.72
CA PRO A 187 7.83 -24.14 8.41
C PRO A 187 8.36 -24.25 6.97
N HIS A 188 9.43 -25.04 6.80
CA HIS A 188 10.11 -25.19 5.51
C HIS A 188 9.21 -25.71 4.39
N GLU A 189 8.29 -26.62 4.70
CA GLU A 189 7.33 -27.19 3.74
C GLU A 189 6.44 -26.10 3.12
N ILE A 190 5.90 -25.22 3.95
CA ILE A 190 5.07 -24.09 3.51
C ILE A 190 5.92 -23.06 2.75
N LYS A 191 7.15 -22.78 3.21
CA LYS A 191 8.11 -21.93 2.47
C LYS A 191 8.33 -22.44 1.04
N LYS A 192 8.58 -23.74 0.89
CA LYS A 192 8.80 -24.38 -0.41
C LYS A 192 7.55 -24.33 -1.28
N LEU A 193 6.40 -24.71 -0.72
CA LEU A 193 5.10 -24.65 -1.42
C LEU A 193 4.83 -23.25 -1.99
N VAL A 194 4.96 -22.21 -1.17
CA VAL A 194 4.71 -20.83 -1.59
C VAL A 194 5.75 -20.36 -2.62
N ALA A 195 7.03 -20.69 -2.44
CA ALA A 195 8.06 -20.34 -3.40
C ALA A 195 7.80 -20.95 -4.78
N ASP A 196 7.36 -22.21 -4.84
CA ASP A 196 7.01 -22.88 -6.09
C ASP A 196 5.77 -22.25 -6.75
N GLN A 197 4.77 -21.87 -5.96
CA GLN A 197 3.57 -21.16 -6.44
C GLN A 197 3.87 -19.74 -6.94
N ILE A 198 4.82 -19.02 -6.34
CA ILE A 198 5.23 -17.70 -6.83
C ILE A 198 6.02 -17.84 -8.13
N LYS A 199 6.93 -18.84 -8.22
CA LYS A 199 7.73 -19.09 -9.42
C LYS A 199 6.90 -19.51 -10.63
N SER A 200 5.80 -20.23 -10.42
CA SER A 200 4.91 -20.66 -11.51
C SER A 200 4.05 -19.53 -12.07
N ARG A 201 3.97 -18.39 -11.38
CA ARG A 201 3.17 -17.23 -11.78
C ARG A 201 3.95 -16.28 -12.68
N ARG A 202 3.27 -15.77 -13.71
CA ARG A 202 3.79 -14.67 -14.54
C ARG A 202 3.72 -13.36 -13.77
N VAL A 203 4.86 -12.95 -13.23
CA VAL A 203 5.02 -11.62 -12.61
C VAL A 203 5.43 -10.61 -13.69
N SER A 204 4.79 -9.45 -13.66
CA SER A 204 5.09 -8.29 -14.50
C SER A 204 5.12 -7.03 -13.64
N GLU A 205 5.56 -5.91 -14.21
CA GLU A 205 5.60 -4.60 -13.53
C GLU A 205 4.24 -4.08 -13.06
N ARG A 206 3.15 -4.67 -13.55
CA ARG A 206 1.77 -4.34 -13.21
C ARG A 206 1.11 -5.36 -12.30
N THR A 207 1.84 -6.39 -11.85
CA THR A 207 1.28 -7.43 -11.01
C THR A 207 0.76 -6.83 -9.71
N ASN A 208 -0.51 -7.11 -9.41
CA ASN A 208 -1.16 -6.71 -8.18
C ASN A 208 -0.68 -7.61 -7.03
N VAL A 209 0.24 -7.10 -6.22
CA VAL A 209 0.83 -7.86 -5.11
C VAL A 209 -0.21 -8.23 -4.05
N ARG A 210 -1.26 -7.43 -3.89
CA ARG A 210 -2.34 -7.73 -2.93
C ARG A 210 -3.14 -8.96 -3.36
N GLU A 211 -3.50 -9.05 -4.65
CA GLU A 211 -4.18 -10.24 -5.18
C GLU A 211 -3.27 -11.47 -5.08
N LEU A 212 -1.97 -11.31 -5.37
CA LEU A 212 -1.02 -12.40 -5.18
C LEU A 212 -0.98 -12.89 -3.72
N TRP A 213 -1.01 -11.98 -2.73
CA TRP A 213 -1.06 -12.38 -1.32
C TRP A 213 -2.37 -13.06 -0.92
N PHE A 214 -3.50 -12.65 -1.48
CA PHE A 214 -4.76 -13.37 -1.25
C PHE A 214 -4.71 -14.78 -1.80
N ASP A 215 -4.16 -14.97 -3.00
CA ASP A 215 -4.01 -16.31 -3.54
C ASP A 215 -3.04 -17.17 -2.70
N MET A 216 -1.95 -16.58 -2.19
CA MET A 216 -1.00 -17.30 -1.33
C MET A 216 -1.60 -17.62 0.03
N TYR A 217 -2.49 -16.77 0.54
CA TYR A 217 -3.27 -17.05 1.74
C TYR A 217 -4.08 -18.33 1.56
N ASP A 218 -4.79 -18.47 0.44
CA ASP A 218 -5.63 -19.64 0.15
C ASP A 218 -4.79 -20.91 0.00
N VAL A 219 -3.63 -20.83 -0.66
CA VAL A 219 -2.67 -21.95 -0.77
C VAL A 219 -2.25 -22.44 0.61
N VAL A 220 -1.83 -21.52 1.49
CA VAL A 220 -1.39 -21.89 2.86
C VAL A 220 -2.56 -22.43 3.69
N ALA A 221 -3.74 -21.83 3.59
CA ALA A 221 -4.92 -22.26 4.32
C ALA A 221 -5.35 -23.69 3.94
N LYS A 222 -5.26 -24.03 2.64
CA LYS A 222 -5.51 -25.37 2.13
C LYS A 222 -4.52 -26.39 2.69
N ALA A 223 -3.22 -26.11 2.60
CA ALA A 223 -2.17 -27.00 3.09
C ALA A 223 -2.26 -27.25 4.61
N GLN A 224 -2.59 -26.22 5.39
CA GLN A 224 -2.83 -26.33 6.83
C GLN A 224 -4.06 -27.19 7.16
N THR A 225 -5.09 -27.15 6.31
CA THR A 225 -6.30 -27.97 6.49
C THR A 225 -6.05 -29.44 6.16
N GLU A 226 -5.31 -29.72 5.09
CA GLU A 226 -4.93 -31.08 4.68
C GLU A 226 -4.04 -31.74 5.74
N SER A 227 -3.02 -31.03 6.23
CA SER A 227 -2.14 -31.51 7.31
C SER A 227 -2.89 -31.87 8.61
N ARG A 228 -4.04 -31.22 8.87
CA ARG A 228 -4.89 -31.53 10.04
C ARG A 228 -5.69 -32.81 9.84
N ARG A 229 -6.21 -33.03 8.62
CA ARG A 229 -6.94 -34.26 8.30
C ARG A 229 -6.03 -35.47 8.44
N ASP A 230 -4.83 -35.41 7.89
CA ASP A 230 -3.88 -36.54 7.94
C ASP A 230 -3.47 -36.90 9.37
N LYS A 231 -3.32 -35.90 10.26
CA LYS A 231 -3.05 -36.14 11.69
C LYS A 231 -4.24 -36.76 12.43
N SER A 232 -5.48 -36.36 12.11
CA SER A 232 -6.68 -36.92 12.74
C SER A 232 -6.99 -38.37 12.34
N PHE A 233 -6.49 -38.83 11.18
CA PHE A 233 -6.64 -40.22 10.74
C PHE A 233 -5.51 -41.15 11.20
N GLY A 234 -4.36 -40.61 11.62
CA GLY A 234 -3.23 -41.39 12.11
C GLY A 234 -3.24 -41.71 13.62
N GLU A 235 -4.25 -41.22 14.37
CA GLU A 235 -4.42 -41.45 15.81
C GLU A 235 -5.59 -42.42 16.14
N LEU A 236 -6.12 -43.13 15.13
CA LEU A 236 -7.11 -44.22 15.26
C LEU A 236 -6.45 -45.58 15.04
#